data_AF-A0A967N4J6-F1
#
_entry.id   AF-A0A967N4J6-F1
#
_cell.length_a   1.000
_cell.length_b   1.000
_cell.length_c   1.000
_cell.angle_alpha   90.00
_cell.angle_beta   90.00
_cell.angle_gamma   90.00
#
_symmetry.space_group_name_H-M   'P 1'
#
loop_
_entity.id
_entity.type
_entity.pdbx_description
1 polymer ?
#
loop_
_entity_poly.entity_id
_entity_poly.type
_entity_poly.pdbx_seq_one_letter_code
_entity_poly.pdbx_strand_id
1 'polypeptide(L)'
;MRVLPRHNTGLAPPPGPVNCCAGAISSSRAERSVRRVRYSVAASLDGYIAGPAGDYDWIPDEPGYDFRGFLDTIDTLLVGRRTYEVALRSGPWPEMPGTRTLVFSRTL
;
A
#
# COMPACT_ATOMS: atom_id res chain seq x y z
N MET A 1 -56.10 49.20 38.03
CA MET A 1 -54.90 50.02 38.28
C MET A 1 -54.08 50.05 37.00
N ARG A 2 -53.91 51.23 36.41
CA ARG A 2 -53.28 51.46 35.10
C ARG A 2 -51.82 51.87 35.34
N VAL A 3 -50.85 51.14 34.82
CA VAL A 3 -49.51 51.67 34.49
C VAL A 3 -48.92 50.83 33.35
N LEU A 4 -48.80 51.40 32.16
CA LEU A 4 -47.71 51.05 31.23
C LEU A 4 -46.52 51.91 31.63
N PRO A 5 -45.29 51.37 31.62
CA PRO A 5 -44.23 52.21 31.08
C PRO A 5 -43.08 51.47 30.37
N ARG A 6 -42.62 52.18 29.34
CA ARG A 6 -41.24 52.31 28.82
C ARG A 6 -40.72 51.18 27.93
N HIS A 7 -40.68 51.54 26.65
CA HIS A 7 -39.74 51.01 25.66
C HIS A 7 -38.32 50.95 26.24
N ASN A 8 -37.71 49.76 26.17
CA ASN A 8 -36.27 49.63 26.11
C ASN A 8 -35.94 48.86 24.83
N THR A 9 -35.56 49.61 23.79
CA THR A 9 -35.00 49.09 22.54
C THR A 9 -33.62 48.50 22.83
N GLY A 10 -33.60 47.25 23.29
CA GLY A 10 -32.42 46.40 23.26
C GLY A 10 -32.38 45.69 21.92
N LEU A 11 -31.70 46.31 20.95
CA LEU A 11 -31.37 45.74 19.65
C LEU A 11 -30.68 44.39 19.87
N ALA A 12 -31.37 43.29 19.54
CA ALA A 12 -30.75 41.98 19.47
C ALA A 12 -29.56 42.04 18.50
N PRO A 13 -28.40 41.45 18.81
CA PRO A 13 -27.29 41.41 17.87
C PRO A 13 -27.75 40.67 16.60
N PRO A 14 -27.33 41.13 15.39
CA PRO A 14 -27.71 40.48 14.15
C PRO A 14 -27.25 39.02 14.19
N PRO A 15 -28.00 38.08 13.58
CA PRO A 15 -27.48 36.74 13.38
C PRO A 15 -26.14 36.88 12.65
N GLY A 16 -25.06 36.43 13.29
CA GLY A 16 -23.77 36.31 12.65
C GLY A 16 -23.91 35.48 11.37
N PRO A 17 -23.01 35.63 10.40
CA PRO A 17 -23.11 34.92 9.14
C PRO A 17 -23.27 33.42 9.43
N VAL A 18 -24.42 32.88 9.03
CA VAL A 18 -24.62 31.44 8.89
C VAL A 18 -23.56 30.96 7.90
N ASN A 19 -22.49 30.38 8.41
CA ASN A 19 -21.49 29.75 7.58
C ASN A 19 -22.07 28.41 7.08
N CYS A 20 -22.87 28.49 6.01
CA CYS A 20 -23.46 27.34 5.30
C CYS A 20 -22.43 26.53 4.46
N CYS A 21 -21.13 26.77 4.64
CA CYS A 21 -20.08 26.07 3.90
C CYS A 21 -19.25 25.23 4.87
N ALA A 22 -19.85 24.18 5.41
CA ALA A 22 -19.13 22.96 5.80
C ALA A 22 -18.59 22.32 4.52
N GLY A 23 -17.47 22.86 4.06
CA GLY A 23 -16.78 22.42 2.85
C GLY A 23 -15.31 22.71 3.04
N ALA A 24 -14.72 22.14 4.10
CA ALA A 24 -13.29 21.88 4.06
C ALA A 24 -13.09 20.95 2.87
N ILE A 25 -12.76 21.52 1.73
CA ILE A 25 -12.12 20.79 0.64
C ILE A 25 -10.78 20.37 1.25
N SER A 26 -10.80 19.26 1.98
CA SER A 26 -9.60 18.61 2.43
C SER A 26 -8.87 18.25 1.16
N SER A 27 -7.91 19.09 0.80
CA SER A 27 -6.84 18.77 -0.11
C SER A 27 -6.04 17.64 0.54
N SER A 28 -6.63 16.45 0.65
CA SER A 28 -5.88 15.22 0.79
C SER A 28 -5.37 14.87 -0.60
N ARG A 29 -4.44 15.71 -1.09
CA ARG A 29 -3.27 15.13 -1.72
C ARG A 29 -2.66 14.32 -0.59
N ALA A 30 -3.11 13.07 -0.44
CA ALA A 30 -2.51 12.11 0.44
C ALA A 30 -1.01 12.29 0.26
N GLU A 31 -0.32 12.70 1.31
CA GLU A 31 1.13 12.64 1.33
C GLU A 31 1.45 11.25 0.83
N ARG A 32 2.03 11.16 -0.36
CA ARG A 32 2.35 9.87 -0.96
C ARG A 32 3.44 9.29 -0.08
N SER A 33 3.01 8.58 0.96
CA SER A 33 3.87 7.78 1.79
C SER A 33 4.64 6.87 0.85
N VAL A 34 5.94 7.12 0.74
CA VAL A 34 6.82 6.34 -0.12
C VAL A 34 6.89 4.95 0.50
N ARG A 35 6.36 3.96 -0.20
CA ARG A 35 6.45 2.56 0.22
C ARG A 35 7.92 2.15 0.19
N ARG A 36 8.37 1.46 1.24
CA ARG A 36 9.72 0.92 1.30
C ARG A 36 9.84 -0.28 0.37
N VAL A 37 10.77 -0.22 -0.58
CA VAL A 37 11.05 -1.32 -1.52
C VAL A 37 12.23 -2.12 -1.00
N ARG A 38 12.10 -3.45 -0.94
CA ARG A 38 13.22 -4.37 -0.72
C ARG A 38 13.42 -5.23 -1.95
N TYR A 39 14.67 -5.36 -2.39
CA TYR A 39 15.08 -6.33 -3.39
C TYR A 39 15.91 -7.40 -2.70
N SER A 40 15.43 -8.63 -2.72
CA SER A 40 16.09 -9.79 -2.11
C SER A 40 16.03 -10.94 -3.12
N VAL A 41 17.20 -11.50 -3.45
CA VAL A 41 17.35 -12.53 -4.48
C VAL A 41 18.58 -13.37 -4.18
N ALA A 42 18.54 -14.66 -4.52
CA ALA A 42 19.75 -15.46 -4.64
C ALA A 42 20.45 -15.12 -5.96
N ALA A 43 21.77 -14.96 -5.94
CA ALA A 43 22.58 -14.73 -7.12
C ALA A 43 23.83 -15.59 -7.06
N SER A 44 24.29 -16.06 -8.23
CA SER A 44 25.58 -16.71 -8.38
C SER A 44 26.72 -15.72 -8.11
N LEU A 45 27.94 -16.23 -7.91
CA LEU A 45 29.12 -15.41 -7.63
C LEU A 45 29.41 -14.38 -8.74
N ASP A 46 29.10 -14.73 -9.98
CA ASP A 46 29.23 -13.91 -11.18
C ASP A 46 27.99 -13.04 -11.47
N GLY A 47 27.00 -13.04 -10.58
CA GLY A 47 25.89 -12.08 -10.58
C GLY A 47 24.66 -12.49 -11.40
N TYR A 48 24.51 -13.76 -11.76
CA TYR A 48 23.33 -14.29 -12.44
C TYR A 48 22.29 -14.81 -11.44
N ILE A 49 21.01 -14.62 -11.78
CA ILE A 49 19.86 -15.06 -10.94
C ILE A 49 19.24 -16.35 -11.45
N ALA A 50 19.41 -16.66 -12.74
CA ALA A 50 18.86 -17.86 -13.36
C ALA A 50 19.86 -18.38 -14.38
N GLY A 51 19.87 -19.71 -14.57
CA GLY A 51 20.66 -20.34 -15.60
C GLY A 51 20.14 -20.04 -17.01
N PRO A 52 20.86 -20.48 -18.06
CA PRO A 52 20.51 -20.20 -19.45
C PRO A 52 19.11 -20.68 -19.85
N ALA A 53 18.58 -21.72 -19.18
CA ALA A 53 17.24 -22.26 -19.42
C ALA A 53 16.18 -21.66 -18.47
N GLY A 54 16.55 -20.72 -17.60
CA GLY A 54 15.69 -20.19 -16.55
C GLY A 54 15.61 -21.08 -15.30
N ASP A 55 16.56 -21.99 -15.17
CA ASP A 55 16.74 -22.90 -14.04
C ASP A 55 17.29 -22.19 -12.79
N TYR A 56 16.97 -22.76 -11.62
CA TYR A 56 17.34 -22.24 -10.30
C TYR A 56 17.90 -23.32 -9.37
N ASP A 57 18.16 -24.53 -9.88
CA ASP A 57 18.60 -25.71 -9.12
C ASP A 57 20.00 -25.55 -8.50
N TRP A 58 20.76 -24.55 -8.95
CA TRP A 58 22.07 -24.20 -8.42
C TRP A 58 22.00 -23.49 -7.05
N ILE A 59 20.82 -23.01 -6.64
CA ILE A 59 20.61 -22.37 -5.34
C ILE A 59 20.57 -23.49 -4.28
N PRO A 60 21.54 -23.55 -3.35
CA PRO A 60 21.53 -24.57 -2.32
C PRO A 60 20.39 -24.31 -1.32
N ASP A 61 19.83 -25.39 -0.77
CA ASP A 61 18.97 -25.28 0.40
C ASP A 61 19.81 -24.85 1.61
N GLU A 62 19.47 -23.70 2.18
CA GLU A 62 20.14 -23.14 3.35
C GLU A 62 19.29 -23.38 4.61
N PRO A 63 19.62 -24.37 5.46
CA PRO A 63 18.75 -24.79 6.58
C PRO A 63 18.48 -23.70 7.62
N GLY A 64 19.30 -22.63 7.63
CA GLY A 64 19.15 -21.50 8.55
C GLY A 64 18.38 -20.31 7.96
N TYR A 65 18.00 -20.33 6.69
CA TYR A 65 17.34 -19.20 6.04
C TYR A 65 15.82 -19.30 6.15
N ASP A 66 15.22 -18.48 7.02
CA ASP A 66 13.77 -18.37 7.13
C ASP A 66 13.17 -17.51 6.01
N PHE A 67 13.02 -18.11 4.83
CA PHE A 67 12.39 -17.46 3.69
C PHE A 67 10.93 -17.08 3.98
N ARG A 68 10.21 -17.91 4.76
CA ARG A 68 8.80 -17.69 5.05
C ARG A 68 8.61 -16.48 5.96
N GLY A 69 9.34 -16.41 7.07
CA GLY A 69 9.31 -15.28 7.98
C GLY A 69 9.76 -13.99 7.30
N PHE A 70 10.71 -14.05 6.36
CA PHE A 70 11.03 -12.90 5.51
C PHE A 70 9.82 -12.43 4.69
N LEU A 71 9.14 -13.34 3.99
CA LEU A 71 7.96 -13.03 3.17
C LEU A 71 6.79 -12.50 4.00
N ASP A 72 6.60 -12.97 5.24
CA ASP A 72 5.58 -12.45 6.15
C ASP A 72 5.81 -10.96 6.51
N THR A 73 7.03 -10.41 6.29
CA THR A 73 7.30 -8.97 6.44
C THR A 73 6.90 -8.12 5.22
N ILE A 74 6.41 -8.74 4.15
CA ILE A 74 6.15 -8.12 2.85
C ILE A 74 4.64 -8.10 2.57
N ASP A 75 4.07 -6.90 2.42
CA ASP A 75 2.65 -6.73 2.10
C ASP A 75 2.35 -6.83 0.60
N THR A 76 3.33 -6.49 -0.25
CA THR A 76 3.16 -6.46 -1.71
C THR A 76 4.38 -7.04 -2.41
N LEU A 77 4.16 -8.03 -3.27
CA LEU A 77 5.18 -8.69 -4.07
C LEU A 77 5.13 -8.17 -5.52
N LEU A 78 6.27 -7.73 -6.03
CA LEU A 78 6.43 -7.21 -7.39
C LEU A 78 7.27 -8.21 -8.18
N VAL A 79 6.70 -8.81 -9.22
CA VAL A 79 7.38 -9.86 -10.00
C VAL A 79 7.21 -9.65 -11.50
N GLY A 80 8.19 -10.09 -12.29
CA GLY A 80 8.04 -10.20 -13.73
C GLY A 80 7.30 -11.48 -14.13
N ARG A 81 6.71 -11.50 -15.32
CA ARG A 81 6.05 -12.68 -15.91
C ARG A 81 6.89 -13.97 -15.80
N ARG A 82 8.19 -13.93 -16.10
CA ARG A 82 9.05 -15.14 -16.07
C ARG A 82 9.12 -15.76 -14.67
N THR A 83 9.33 -14.94 -13.65
CA THR A 83 9.36 -15.37 -12.25
C THR A 83 8.00 -15.94 -11.82
N TYR A 84 6.92 -15.27 -12.23
CA TYR A 84 5.56 -15.72 -11.95
C TYR A 84 5.28 -17.10 -12.57
N GLU A 85 5.63 -17.31 -13.85
CA GLU A 85 5.46 -18.59 -14.53
C GLU A 85 6.29 -19.72 -13.90
N VAL A 86 7.55 -19.44 -13.51
CA VAL A 86 8.40 -20.43 -12.81
C VAL A 86 7.71 -20.89 -11.56
N ALA A 87 7.24 -19.96 -10.75
CA ALA A 87 6.77 -20.31 -9.43
C ALA A 87 5.36 -20.92 -9.42
N LEU A 88 4.55 -20.68 -10.46
CA LEU A 88 3.34 -21.48 -10.71
C LEU A 88 3.65 -22.96 -11.01
N ARG A 89 4.82 -23.27 -11.57
CA ARG A 89 5.23 -24.66 -11.85
C ARG A 89 5.82 -25.34 -10.61
N SER A 90 6.50 -24.58 -9.75
CA SER A 90 7.17 -25.10 -8.56
C SER A 90 6.22 -25.49 -7.42
N GLY A 91 4.92 -25.17 -7.56
CA GLY A 91 3.88 -25.46 -6.56
C GLY A 91 2.84 -24.34 -6.54
N PRO A 92 1.87 -24.39 -5.62
CA PRO A 92 1.02 -23.24 -5.39
C PRO A 92 1.92 -22.06 -5.01
N TRP A 93 1.89 -21.02 -5.85
CA TRP A 93 2.44 -19.71 -5.50
C TRP A 93 1.94 -19.37 -4.10
N PRO A 94 2.74 -18.69 -3.26
CA PRO A 94 2.19 -18.08 -2.07
C PRO A 94 1.13 -17.05 -2.50
N GLU A 95 -0.10 -17.50 -2.74
CA GLU A 95 -1.30 -16.79 -2.33
C GLU A 95 -1.25 -16.75 -0.81
N MET A 96 -0.26 -16.01 -0.30
CA MET A 96 -0.11 -15.72 1.09
C MET A 96 -1.31 -14.87 1.46
N PRO A 97 -2.14 -15.33 2.42
CA PRO A 97 -3.26 -14.55 2.88
C PRO A 97 -2.77 -13.16 3.29
N GLY A 98 -3.22 -12.12 2.60
CA GLY A 98 -2.84 -10.73 2.87
C GLY A 98 -1.67 -10.16 2.05
N THR A 99 -1.01 -10.94 1.19
CA THR A 99 0.05 -10.41 0.31
C THR A 99 -0.49 -10.13 -1.09
N ARG A 100 -0.37 -8.89 -1.55
CA ARG A 100 -0.76 -8.50 -2.92
C ARG A 100 0.35 -8.83 -3.91
N THR A 101 0.10 -9.65 -4.91
CA THR A 101 1.06 -9.89 -6.01
C THR A 101 0.75 -9.00 -7.21
N LEU A 102 1.76 -8.28 -7.72
CA LEU A 102 1.71 -7.49 -8.94
C LEU A 102 2.66 -8.10 -9.98
N VAL A 103 2.10 -8.55 -11.09
CA VAL A 103 2.88 -9.13 -12.21
C VAL A 103 3.07 -8.09 -13.30
N PHE A 104 4.33 -7.77 -13.60
CA PHE A 104 4.69 -6.90 -14.71
C PHE A 104 4.89 -7.74 -15.97
N SER A 105 4.00 -7.53 -16.95
CA SER A 105 4.01 -8.21 -18.24
C SER A 105 3.53 -7.27 -19.34
N ARG A 106 3.90 -7.59 -20.59
CA ARG A 106 3.36 -6.93 -21.79
C ARG A 106 2.43 -7.84 -22.59
N THR A 107 2.32 -9.10 -22.19
CA THR A 107 1.68 -10.17 -22.97
C THR A 107 0.78 -11.06 -22.12
N LEU A 108 0.69 -10.78 -20.82
CA LEU A 108 -0.10 -11.52 -19.84
C LEU A 108 -1.14 -10.58 -19.26
#